data_AF-A0A519UXV5-F1
#
_entry.id   AF-A0A519UXV5-F1
#
_cell.length_a   1.000
_cell.length_b   1.000
_cell.length_c   1.000
_cell.angle_alpha   90.00
_cell.angle_beta   90.00
_cell.angle_gamma   90.00
#
_symmetry.space_group_name_H-M   'P 1'
#
loop_
_entity.id
_entity.type
_entity.pdbx_description
1 polymer ?
#
loop_
_entity_poly.entity_id
_entity_poly.type
_entity_poly.pdbx_seq_one_letter_code
_entity_poly.pdbx_strand_id
1 'polypeptide(L)'
;MPAWPQVVRLALPGTGQSGETLPAFLALLPAPLREQQLLLAAGALALLQKAGFIAPAAATVPPAPTLAPPETQIMLGPLGAACLREILTTGRYMLFYSGFLTRLHQRRLVVPPALVVPLLHYANSHIFIPIVTDALVGERGRWLGQQNPNWQWLVGLHHSQDPATWETGLLQHRRDYII
;
A
#
# COMPACT_ATOMS: atom_id res chain seq x y z
N MET A 1 -16.30 6.18 -8.15
CA MET A 1 -17.44 6.78 -7.43
C MET A 1 -17.35 6.49 -5.93
N PRO A 2 -16.54 7.24 -5.16
CA PRO A 2 -16.25 6.93 -3.76
C PRO A 2 -17.15 7.62 -2.70
N ALA A 3 -18.16 8.41 -3.10
CA ALA A 3 -18.88 9.28 -2.17
C ALA A 3 -19.93 8.58 -1.28
N TRP A 4 -20.60 7.53 -1.76
CA TRP A 4 -21.67 6.87 -0.99
C TRP A 4 -21.18 6.13 0.27
N PRO A 5 -20.09 5.35 0.22
CA PRO A 5 -19.52 4.74 1.43
C PRO A 5 -19.11 5.77 2.49
N GLN A 6 -18.64 6.96 2.08
CA GLN A 6 -18.29 8.03 3.00
C GLN A 6 -19.53 8.63 3.70
N VAL A 7 -20.63 8.83 2.97
CA VAL A 7 -21.90 9.29 3.57
C VAL A 7 -22.42 8.29 4.61
N VAL A 8 -22.36 6.98 4.32
CA VAL A 8 -22.77 5.94 5.27
C VAL A 8 -21.87 5.91 6.51
N ARG A 9 -20.54 6.06 6.33
CA ARG A 9 -19.58 6.12 7.44
C ARG A 9 -19.77 7.34 8.34
N LEU A 10 -20.17 8.47 7.79
CA LEU A 10 -20.48 9.68 8.55
C LEU A 10 -21.81 9.56 9.33
N ALA A 11 -22.77 8.81 8.78
CA ALA A 11 -24.09 8.66 9.39
C ALA A 11 -24.13 7.60 10.51
N LEU A 12 -23.38 6.50 10.39
CA LEU A 12 -23.41 5.36 11.32
C LEU A 12 -23.04 5.71 12.79
N PRO A 13 -22.01 6.54 13.09
CA PRO A 13 -21.64 6.90 14.45
C PRO A 13 -22.49 8.07 15.01
N GLY A 14 -23.32 8.69 14.17
CA GLY A 14 -23.92 10.00 14.42
C GLY A 14 -23.04 11.13 13.90
N THR A 15 -23.67 12.09 13.20
CA THR A 15 -23.01 13.23 12.53
C THR A 15 -22.29 14.18 13.48
N GLY A 16 -22.65 14.18 14.77
CA GLY A 16 -21.96 14.93 15.82
C GLY A 16 -20.75 14.23 16.44
N GLN A 17 -20.61 12.91 16.26
CA GLN A 17 -19.51 12.13 16.84
C GLN A 17 -18.36 11.85 15.84
N SER A 18 -18.60 12.13 14.56
CA SER A 18 -17.62 11.91 13.49
C SER A 18 -16.78 13.18 13.29
N GLY A 19 -15.51 13.15 13.70
CA GLY A 19 -14.54 14.22 13.43
C GLY A 19 -14.12 14.36 11.95
N GLU A 20 -14.67 13.53 11.08
CA GLU A 20 -14.40 13.50 9.65
C GLU A 20 -15.08 14.68 8.94
N THR A 21 -14.35 15.36 8.05
CA THR A 21 -14.86 16.53 7.33
C THR A 21 -15.93 16.14 6.33
N LEU A 22 -17.00 16.94 6.25
CA LEU A 22 -18.04 16.74 5.24
C LEU A 22 -17.40 16.87 3.85
N PRO A 23 -17.60 15.90 2.93
CA PRO A 23 -17.09 16.02 1.57
C PRO A 23 -17.53 17.33 0.92
N ALA A 24 -16.64 17.93 0.12
CA ALA A 24 -16.83 19.28 -0.43
C ALA A 24 -18.14 19.46 -1.22
N PHE A 25 -18.68 18.40 -1.83
CA PHE A 25 -19.96 18.47 -2.53
C PHE A 25 -21.17 18.59 -1.57
N LEU A 26 -21.06 18.13 -0.31
CA LEU A 26 -22.09 18.32 0.72
C LEU A 26 -22.16 19.80 1.14
N ALA A 27 -21.04 20.54 1.05
CA ALA A 27 -20.97 21.96 1.41
C ALA A 27 -21.72 22.87 0.40
N LEU A 28 -22.10 22.36 -0.77
CA LEU A 28 -22.89 23.08 -1.78
C LEU A 28 -24.37 23.24 -1.38
N LEU A 29 -24.83 22.49 -0.38
CA LEU A 29 -26.21 22.52 0.14
C LEU A 29 -26.19 23.05 1.58
N PRO A 30 -26.12 24.38 1.77
CA PRO A 30 -26.03 24.96 3.10
C PRO A 30 -27.27 24.63 3.92
N ALA A 31 -27.07 24.06 5.11
CA ALA A 31 -28.12 23.83 6.10
C ALA A 31 -27.60 24.19 7.50
N PRO A 32 -28.47 24.59 8.44
CA PRO A 32 -28.08 25.05 9.77
C PRO A 32 -27.48 23.94 10.64
N LEU A 33 -27.90 22.69 10.44
CA LEU A 33 -27.44 21.53 11.20
C LEU A 33 -26.64 20.58 10.31
N ARG A 34 -25.59 19.97 10.86
CA ARG A 34 -24.70 19.03 10.16
C ARG A 34 -25.46 17.79 9.69
N GLU A 35 -26.40 17.33 10.50
CA GLU A 35 -27.37 16.27 10.22
C GLU A 35 -28.18 16.58 8.96
N GLN A 36 -28.69 17.81 8.88
CA GLN A 36 -29.51 18.27 7.76
C GLN A 36 -28.68 18.42 6.48
N GLN A 37 -27.44 18.92 6.59
CA GLN A 37 -26.51 18.97 5.47
C GLN A 37 -26.22 17.57 4.92
N LEU A 38 -25.98 16.58 5.80
CA LEU A 38 -25.77 15.19 5.39
C LEU A 38 -27.01 14.64 4.67
N LEU A 39 -28.20 14.77 5.26
CA LEU A 39 -29.43 14.22 4.68
C LEU A 39 -29.77 14.84 3.31
N LEU A 40 -29.64 16.17 3.18
CA LEU A 40 -29.88 16.87 1.92
C LEU A 40 -28.95 16.37 0.82
N ALA A 41 -27.68 16.21 1.16
CA ALA A 41 -26.69 15.84 0.17
C ALA A 41 -26.66 14.33 -0.13
N ALA A 42 -27.09 13.47 0.81
CA ALA A 42 -27.42 12.07 0.53
C ALA A 42 -28.61 11.97 -0.45
N GLY A 43 -29.65 12.78 -0.25
CA GLY A 43 -30.78 12.87 -1.16
C GLY A 43 -30.38 13.35 -2.56
N ALA A 44 -29.54 14.39 -2.64
CA ALA A 44 -29.02 14.89 -3.90
C ALA A 44 -28.18 13.84 -4.64
N LEU A 45 -27.32 13.09 -3.95
CA LEU A 45 -26.57 11.98 -4.55
C LEU A 45 -27.49 10.87 -5.07
N ALA A 46 -28.51 10.50 -4.31
CA ALA A 46 -29.46 9.47 -4.75
C ALA A 46 -30.21 9.91 -6.02
N LEU A 47 -30.58 11.19 -6.12
CA LEU A 47 -31.19 11.78 -7.31
C LEU A 47 -30.22 11.80 -8.49
N LEU A 48 -28.96 12.23 -8.29
CA LEU A 48 -27.93 12.23 -9.33
C LEU A 48 -27.65 10.82 -9.86
N GLN A 49 -27.59 9.82 -8.97
CA GLN A 49 -27.44 8.41 -9.37
C GLN A 49 -28.64 7.93 -10.18
N LYS A 50 -29.87 8.22 -9.75
CA LYS A 50 -31.08 7.88 -10.51
C LYS A 50 -31.15 8.60 -11.86
N ALA A 51 -30.62 9.82 -11.95
CA ALA A 51 -30.53 10.59 -13.19
C ALA A 51 -29.39 10.13 -14.12
N GLY A 52 -28.60 9.12 -13.72
CA GLY A 52 -27.47 8.64 -14.51
C GLY A 52 -26.31 9.62 -14.59
N PHE A 53 -26.20 10.54 -13.63
CA PHE A 53 -25.12 11.52 -13.62
C PHE A 53 -23.76 10.83 -13.41
N ILE A 54 -22.89 10.97 -14.40
CA ILE A 54 -21.49 10.55 -14.31
C ILE A 54 -20.69 11.80 -13.95
N ALA A 55 -20.10 11.82 -12.74
CA ALA A 55 -19.26 12.96 -12.37
C ALA A 55 -18.09 13.07 -13.35
N PRO A 56 -17.71 14.29 -13.76
CA PRO A 56 -16.53 14.50 -14.57
C PRO A 56 -15.32 13.89 -13.85
N ALA A 57 -14.44 13.24 -14.62
CA ALA A 57 -13.18 12.75 -14.09
C ALA A 57 -12.47 13.89 -13.36
N ALA A 58 -11.97 13.62 -12.14
CA ALA A 58 -11.27 14.63 -11.35
C ALA A 58 -10.19 15.27 -12.23
N ALA A 59 -10.21 16.61 -12.32
CA ALA A 59 -9.34 17.39 -13.20
C ALA A 59 -7.84 17.19 -12.93
N THR A 60 -7.51 16.62 -11.77
CA THR A 60 -6.15 16.25 -11.37
C THR A 60 -6.06 14.74 -11.27
N VAL A 61 -5.91 14.09 -12.43
CA VAL A 61 -5.28 12.77 -12.46
C VAL A 61 -3.82 13.01 -12.07
N PRO A 62 -3.32 12.48 -10.95
CA PRO A 62 -1.89 12.58 -10.65
C PRO A 62 -1.10 12.02 -11.85
N PRO A 63 0.06 12.62 -12.18
CA PRO A 63 0.86 12.13 -13.30
C PRO A 63 1.09 10.63 -13.14
N ALA A 64 0.97 9.90 -14.25
CA ALA A 64 1.23 8.47 -14.24
C ALA A 64 2.62 8.22 -13.63
N PRO A 65 2.76 7.21 -12.75
CA PRO A 65 4.06 6.92 -12.17
C PRO A 65 5.05 6.60 -13.29
N THR A 66 6.29 7.05 -13.12
CA THR A 66 7.39 6.72 -14.02
C THR A 66 7.52 5.20 -14.15
N LEU A 67 7.94 4.69 -15.30
CA LEU A 67 8.12 3.25 -15.47
C LEU A 67 9.29 2.73 -14.61
N ALA A 68 9.18 1.48 -14.14
CA ALA A 68 10.27 0.82 -13.44
C ALA A 68 11.49 0.67 -14.37
N PRO A 69 12.72 0.93 -13.89
CA PRO A 69 13.94 0.70 -14.66
C PRO A 69 14.05 -0.77 -15.13
N PRO A 70 14.76 -1.03 -16.25
CA PRO A 70 15.00 -2.39 -16.70
C PRO A 70 15.89 -3.15 -15.71
N GLU A 71 15.58 -4.44 -15.50
CA GLU A 71 16.37 -5.30 -14.63
C GLU A 71 17.68 -5.68 -15.32
N THR A 72 18.81 -5.51 -14.61
CA THR A 72 20.16 -5.84 -15.13
C THR A 72 20.73 -7.09 -14.50
N GLN A 73 20.14 -7.56 -13.39
CA GLN A 73 20.63 -8.71 -12.64
C GLN A 73 20.09 -10.03 -13.19
N ILE A 74 20.78 -11.11 -12.84
CA ILE A 74 20.40 -12.46 -13.25
C ILE A 74 19.12 -12.87 -12.50
N MET A 75 18.09 -13.24 -13.27
CA MET A 75 16.84 -13.70 -12.70
C MET A 75 16.96 -15.12 -12.16
N LEU A 76 16.20 -15.40 -11.10
CA LEU A 76 16.00 -16.75 -10.59
C LEU A 76 15.39 -17.65 -11.68
N GLY A 77 16.04 -18.79 -11.90
CA GLY A 77 15.58 -19.79 -12.87
C GLY A 77 14.21 -20.41 -12.54
N PRO A 78 13.59 -21.12 -13.50
CA PRO A 78 12.20 -21.56 -13.41
C PRO A 78 11.92 -22.50 -12.23
N LEU A 79 12.85 -23.40 -11.91
CA LEU A 79 12.74 -24.30 -10.74
C LEU A 79 12.76 -23.52 -9.42
N GLY A 80 13.67 -22.56 -9.29
CA GLY A 80 13.74 -21.70 -8.11
C GLY A 80 12.48 -20.84 -7.96
N ALA A 81 11.96 -20.31 -9.06
CA ALA A 81 10.73 -19.56 -9.09
C ALA A 81 9.51 -20.42 -8.68
N ALA A 82 9.45 -21.67 -9.14
CA ALA A 82 8.40 -22.60 -8.74
C ALA A 82 8.47 -22.93 -7.23
N CYS A 83 9.67 -23.18 -6.69
CA CYS A 83 9.86 -23.39 -5.26
C CYS A 83 9.44 -22.17 -4.45
N LEU A 84 9.86 -20.96 -4.84
CA LEU A 84 9.50 -19.73 -4.16
C LEU A 84 7.98 -19.52 -4.18
N ARG A 85 7.33 -19.78 -5.31
CA ARG A 85 5.87 -19.71 -5.42
C ARG A 85 5.19 -20.64 -4.43
N GLU A 86 5.59 -21.91 -4.35
CA GLU A 86 5.04 -22.86 -3.37
C GLU A 86 5.20 -22.35 -1.93
N ILE A 87 6.38 -21.82 -1.59
CA ILE A 87 6.63 -21.26 -0.26
C ILE A 87 5.64 -20.13 0.05
N LEU A 88 5.42 -19.22 -0.90
CA LEU A 88 4.60 -18.03 -0.70
C LEU A 88 3.09 -18.32 -0.75
N THR A 89 2.63 -19.27 -1.58
CA THR A 89 1.19 -19.50 -1.80
C THR A 89 0.61 -20.63 -0.97
N THR A 90 1.35 -21.74 -0.83
CA THR A 90 0.85 -22.93 -0.11
C THR A 90 1.47 -23.05 1.28
N GLY A 91 2.50 -22.26 1.60
CA GLY A 91 3.31 -22.43 2.81
C GLY A 91 4.16 -23.70 2.78
N ARG A 92 4.19 -24.43 1.65
CA ARG A 92 5.02 -25.63 1.51
C ARG A 92 6.47 -25.22 1.52
N TYR A 93 7.30 -25.91 2.32
CA TYR A 93 8.72 -25.60 2.51
C TYR A 93 9.00 -24.29 3.27
N MET A 94 8.06 -23.80 4.08
CA MET A 94 8.26 -22.56 4.85
C MET A 94 9.50 -22.60 5.76
N LEU A 95 9.85 -23.77 6.29
CA LEU A 95 11.08 -24.00 7.07
C LEU A 95 12.37 -23.62 6.30
N PHE A 96 12.33 -23.63 4.97
CA PHE A 96 13.47 -23.31 4.12
C PHE A 96 13.45 -21.85 3.62
N TYR A 97 12.42 -21.06 3.92
CA TYR A 97 12.26 -19.71 3.36
C TYR A 97 13.47 -18.81 3.63
N SER A 98 13.92 -18.74 4.89
CA SER A 98 15.07 -17.91 5.26
C SER A 98 16.34 -18.36 4.55
N GLY A 99 16.65 -19.66 4.61
CA GLY A 99 17.81 -20.23 3.92
C GLY A 99 17.74 -20.08 2.40
N PHE A 100 16.54 -20.12 1.82
CA PHE A 100 16.31 -19.92 0.39
C PHE A 100 16.64 -18.47 -0.01
N LEU A 101 16.09 -17.48 0.70
CA LEU A 101 16.37 -16.07 0.43
C LEU A 101 17.84 -15.71 0.67
N THR A 102 18.47 -16.23 1.73
CA THR A 102 19.91 -16.06 1.97
C THR A 102 20.74 -16.57 0.80
N ARG A 103 20.40 -17.74 0.24
CA ARG A 103 21.10 -18.28 -0.93
C ARG A 103 20.88 -17.46 -2.19
N LEU A 104 19.67 -16.93 -2.40
CA LEU A 104 19.40 -16.01 -3.52
C LEU A 104 20.25 -14.75 -3.40
N HIS A 105 20.32 -14.17 -2.20
CA HIS A 105 21.09 -12.97 -1.93
C HIS A 105 22.58 -13.19 -2.16
N GLN A 106 23.13 -14.29 -1.63
CA GLN A 106 24.54 -14.69 -1.85
C GLN A 106 24.88 -14.89 -3.32
N ARG A 107 23.93 -15.38 -4.12
CA ARG A 107 24.09 -15.59 -5.57
C ARG A 107 23.73 -14.37 -6.41
N ARG A 108 23.32 -13.26 -5.80
CA ARG A 108 22.87 -12.02 -6.48
C ARG A 108 21.80 -12.31 -7.53
N LEU A 109 20.85 -13.17 -7.17
CA LEU A 109 19.71 -13.52 -8.02
C LEU A 109 18.50 -12.68 -7.67
N VAL A 110 17.84 -12.17 -8.70
CA VAL A 110 16.60 -11.39 -8.56
C VAL A 110 15.37 -12.25 -8.75
N VAL A 111 14.36 -11.99 -7.93
CA VAL A 111 13.07 -12.66 -7.98
C VAL A 111 12.33 -12.26 -9.25
N PRO A 112 11.73 -13.21 -9.99
CA PRO A 112 11.05 -12.90 -11.23
C PRO A 112 9.88 -11.93 -10.99
N PRO A 113 9.56 -11.04 -11.95
CA PRO A 113 8.54 -9.99 -11.78
C PRO A 113 7.19 -10.48 -11.26
N ALA A 114 6.77 -11.69 -11.67
CA ALA A 114 5.50 -12.28 -11.25
C ALA A 114 5.44 -12.64 -9.75
N LEU A 115 6.58 -12.81 -9.09
CA LEU A 115 6.68 -13.22 -7.69
C LEU A 115 7.06 -12.08 -6.74
N VAL A 116 7.39 -10.91 -7.28
CA VAL A 116 7.75 -9.72 -6.49
C VAL A 116 6.61 -9.29 -5.57
N VAL A 117 5.39 -9.11 -6.10
CA VAL A 117 4.23 -8.68 -5.30
C VAL A 117 3.86 -9.72 -4.23
N PRO A 118 3.75 -11.03 -4.53
CA PRO A 118 3.56 -12.05 -3.51
C PRO A 118 4.63 -12.02 -2.41
N LEU A 119 5.90 -11.83 -2.77
CA LEU A 119 6.99 -11.76 -1.81
C LEU A 119 6.89 -10.54 -0.88
N LEU A 120 6.65 -9.35 -1.44
CA LEU A 120 6.49 -8.12 -0.68
C LEU A 120 5.28 -8.19 0.26
N HIS A 121 4.16 -8.74 -0.22
CA HIS A 121 2.98 -8.95 0.62
C HIS A 121 3.27 -9.93 1.75
N TYR A 122 3.93 -11.05 1.45
CA TYR A 122 4.28 -12.06 2.44
C TYR A 122 5.17 -11.49 3.53
N ALA A 123 6.24 -10.77 3.15
CA ALA A 123 7.17 -10.14 4.08
C ALA A 123 6.51 -9.04 4.92
N ASN A 124 5.59 -8.27 4.35
CA ASN A 124 4.82 -7.28 5.11
C ASN A 124 3.91 -7.91 6.17
N SER A 125 3.33 -9.08 5.89
CA SER A 125 2.49 -9.80 6.84
C SER A 125 3.29 -10.55 7.92
N HIS A 126 4.56 -10.89 7.67
CA HIS A 126 5.39 -11.74 8.54
C HIS A 126 6.68 -11.01 8.96
N ILE A 127 6.51 -10.03 9.85
CA ILE A 127 7.56 -9.09 10.30
C ILE A 127 8.81 -9.78 10.89
N PHE A 128 8.68 -10.98 11.43
CA PHE A 128 9.78 -11.72 12.07
C PHE A 128 10.74 -12.43 11.11
N ILE A 129 10.58 -12.26 9.78
CA ILE A 129 11.42 -12.96 8.80
C ILE A 129 12.02 -12.00 7.75
N PRO A 130 12.78 -10.94 8.15
CA PRO A 130 13.29 -9.98 7.19
C PRO A 130 14.61 -10.46 6.58
N ILE A 131 14.51 -11.24 5.50
CA ILE A 131 15.57 -11.37 4.49
C ILE A 131 15.02 -10.95 3.13
N VAL A 132 13.97 -10.11 3.08
CA VAL A 132 13.62 -9.44 1.83
C VAL A 132 14.44 -8.17 1.77
N THR A 133 15.43 -8.17 0.90
CA THR A 133 16.31 -7.05 0.66
C THR A 133 16.07 -6.51 -0.72
N ASP A 134 16.39 -5.24 -0.87
CA ASP A 134 16.36 -4.54 -2.14
C ASP A 134 17.07 -5.31 -3.29
N ALA A 135 18.19 -5.96 -2.97
CA ALA A 135 18.94 -6.80 -3.90
C ALA A 135 18.15 -8.01 -4.44
N LEU A 136 17.16 -8.53 -3.70
CA LEU A 136 16.34 -9.68 -4.13
C LEU A 136 15.17 -9.26 -5.00
N VAL A 137 14.59 -8.10 -4.72
CA VAL A 137 13.36 -7.64 -5.39
C VAL A 137 13.67 -6.86 -6.67
N GLY A 138 14.91 -6.36 -6.80
CA GLY A 138 15.42 -5.68 -7.99
C GLY A 138 14.73 -4.34 -8.25
N GLU A 139 14.90 -3.82 -9.46
CA GLU A 139 14.41 -2.48 -9.84
C GLU A 139 12.88 -2.39 -9.77
N ARG A 140 12.19 -3.48 -10.09
CA ARG A 140 10.73 -3.54 -9.99
C ARG A 140 10.25 -3.49 -8.54
N GLY A 141 10.96 -4.15 -7.63
CA GLY A 141 10.66 -4.09 -6.20
C GLY A 141 10.83 -2.70 -5.62
N ARG A 142 11.97 -2.05 -5.91
CA ARG A 142 12.24 -0.64 -5.55
C ARG A 142 11.12 0.26 -6.00
N TRP A 143 10.79 0.16 -7.28
CA TRP A 143 9.72 0.95 -7.89
C TRP A 143 8.38 0.73 -7.18
N LEU A 144 8.00 -0.52 -6.89
CA LEU A 144 6.78 -0.83 -6.15
C LEU A 144 6.80 -0.27 -4.72
N GLY A 145 7.96 -0.29 -4.05
CA GLY A 145 8.12 0.31 -2.73
C GLY A 145 7.93 1.83 -2.73
N GLN A 146 8.36 2.53 -3.79
CA GLN A 146 8.11 3.96 -3.95
C GLN A 146 6.61 4.28 -4.13
N GLN A 147 5.85 3.37 -4.75
CA GLN A 147 4.41 3.55 -4.97
C GLN A 147 3.54 3.12 -3.78
N ASN A 148 4.04 2.23 -2.90
CA ASN A 148 3.28 1.68 -1.78
C ASN A 148 4.01 1.89 -0.44
N PRO A 149 3.54 2.80 0.43
CA PRO A 149 4.15 3.08 1.73
C PRO A 149 4.38 1.84 2.61
N ASN A 150 3.50 0.85 2.52
CA ASN A 150 3.61 -0.38 3.31
C ASN A 150 4.85 -1.21 2.97
N TRP A 151 5.47 -0.99 1.81
CA TRP A 151 6.63 -1.74 1.35
C TRP A 151 7.93 -0.94 1.40
N GLN A 152 7.90 0.35 1.74
CA GLN A 152 9.10 1.22 1.73
C GLN A 152 10.21 0.69 2.64
N TRP A 153 9.85 0.21 3.83
CA TRP A 153 10.80 -0.36 4.79
C TRP A 153 11.44 -1.66 4.28
N LEU A 154 10.72 -2.47 3.47
CA LEU A 154 11.22 -3.73 2.91
C LEU A 154 12.27 -3.52 1.80
N VAL A 155 12.19 -2.41 1.07
CA VAL A 155 13.12 -2.09 -0.04
C VAL A 155 14.20 -1.11 0.39
N GLY A 156 14.41 -0.93 1.70
CA GLY A 156 15.48 -0.09 2.23
C GLY A 156 15.29 1.41 2.03
N LEU A 157 14.11 1.87 1.60
CA LEU A 157 13.83 3.28 1.31
C LEU A 157 13.63 4.14 2.57
N HIS A 158 13.69 3.57 3.78
CA HIS A 158 13.40 4.26 5.06
C HIS A 158 14.42 3.97 6.20
N HIS A 159 15.68 3.62 5.90
CA HIS A 159 16.70 3.56 6.96
C HIS A 159 17.22 4.96 7.26
N SER A 160 16.47 5.74 8.06
CA SER A 160 17.00 6.97 8.64
C SER A 160 17.86 6.59 9.84
N GLN A 161 19.20 6.60 9.67
CA GLN A 161 20.16 6.38 10.76
C GLN A 161 20.34 7.62 11.65
N ASP A 162 19.49 8.64 11.50
CA ASP A 162 19.54 9.84 12.34
C ASP A 162 19.17 9.49 13.79
N PRO A 163 20.06 9.72 14.78
CA PRO A 163 19.79 9.48 16.20
C PRO A 163 18.52 10.18 16.71
N ALA A 164 18.14 11.32 16.11
CA ALA A 164 16.91 12.02 16.45
C ALA A 164 15.64 11.18 16.17
N THR A 165 15.71 10.23 15.24
CA THR A 165 14.64 9.28 14.93
C THR A 165 14.35 8.34 16.10
N TRP A 166 15.39 7.92 16.83
CA TRP A 166 15.26 7.14 18.06
C TRP A 166 14.73 8.00 19.21
N GLU A 167 15.30 9.18 19.41
CA GLU A 167 14.98 10.03 20.56
C GLU A 167 13.58 10.65 20.45
N THR A 168 13.20 11.14 19.27
CA THR A 168 11.98 11.96 19.07
C THR A 168 11.01 11.42 18.01
N GLY A 169 11.37 10.35 17.31
CA GLY A 169 10.52 9.79 16.26
C GLY A 169 9.26 9.11 16.79
N LEU A 170 8.24 9.06 15.92
CA LEU A 170 7.06 8.22 16.13
C LEU A 170 7.46 6.75 16.22
N LEU A 171 6.65 5.93 16.92
CA LEU A 171 6.93 4.52 17.17
C LEU A 171 7.25 3.72 15.89
N GLN A 172 6.60 4.08 14.78
CA GLN A 172 6.87 3.51 13.45
C GLN A 172 8.27 3.85 12.90
N HIS A 173 8.79 5.06 13.14
CA HIS A 173 10.14 5.45 12.70
C HIS A 173 11.25 4.84 13.57
N ARG A 174 10.97 4.62 14.87
CA ARG A 174 11.90 3.90 15.76
C ARG A 174 12.07 2.44 15.36
N ARG A 175 11.03 1.82 14.77
CA ARG A 175 11.08 0.46 14.24
C ARG A 175 12.12 0.33 13.13
N ASP A 176 12.20 1.32 12.27
CA ASP A 176 13.11 1.34 11.11
C ASP A 176 14.57 1.64 11.52
N TYR A 177 14.82 2.10 12.76
CA TYR A 177 16.17 2.35 13.30
C TYR A 177 16.83 1.08 13.88
N ILE A 178 16.05 0.07 14.29
CA ILE A 178 16.56 -1.14 14.97
C ILE A 178 16.89 -2.29 13.99
N ILE A 179 16.34 -2.25 12.77
CA ILE A 179 16.53 -3.28 11.72
C ILE A 179 17.70 -2.89 10.83
#